data_AF-A0A925TN86-F1
#
_entry.id   AF-A0A925TN86-F1
#
_cell.length_a   1.000
_cell.length_b   1.000
_cell.length_c   1.000
_cell.angle_alpha   90.00
_cell.angle_beta   90.00
_cell.angle_gamma   90.00
#
_symmetry.space_group_name_H-M   'P 1'
#
loop_
_entity.id
_entity.type
_entity.pdbx_description
1 polymer ?
#
loop_
_entity_poly.entity_id
_entity_poly.type
_entity_poly.pdbx_seq_one_letter_code
_entity_poly.pdbx_strand_id
1 'polypeptide(L)'
;DADLQRTLDISAARAAQLVPDLIAATPPRSFIVHNINFPSPCAADTPIRSTVPARVIVPGLFGPADDDGSHRFIFKLGEDISPVEPLTDRAAIESGLISHTVLNYTALGTNGSAF
;
A
#
# COMPACT_ATOMS: atom_id res chain seq x y z
N ASP A 1 -9.83 10.63 18.75
CA ASP A 1 -9.51 9.26 19.19
C ASP A 1 -8.02 9.24 19.56
N ALA A 2 -7.70 8.94 20.83
CA ALA A 2 -6.34 9.02 21.35
C ALA A 2 -5.41 7.91 20.80
N ASP A 3 -5.98 6.76 20.42
CA ASP A 3 -5.21 5.63 19.90
C ASP A 3 -4.81 5.85 18.45
N LEU A 4 -5.71 6.48 17.67
CA LEU A 4 -5.40 6.95 16.32
C LEU A 4 -4.28 8.01 16.34
N GLN A 5 -4.37 9.00 17.23
CA GLN A 5 -3.32 10.03 17.32
C GLN A 5 -1.96 9.42 17.67
N ARG A 6 -1.92 8.48 18.63
CA ARG A 6 -0.69 7.77 18.99
C ARG A 6 -0.11 7.01 17.79
N THR A 7 -0.96 6.33 17.02
CA THR A 7 -0.54 5.62 15.81
C THR A 7 0.07 6.60 14.80
N LEU A 8 -0.58 7.73 14.54
CA LEU A 8 -0.07 8.76 13.62
C LEU A 8 1.28 9.33 14.06
N ASP A 9 1.44 9.65 15.35
CA ASP A 9 2.69 10.18 15.90
C ASP A 9 3.84 9.17 15.73
N ILE A 10 3.56 7.90 16.01
CA ILE A 10 4.53 6.81 15.83
C ILE A 10 4.86 6.63 14.35
N SER A 11 3.88 6.56 13.46
CA SER A 11 4.09 6.44 12.02
C SER A 11 4.94 7.59 11.46
N ALA A 12 4.68 8.83 11.89
CA ALA A 12 5.47 9.99 11.50
C ALA A 12 6.92 9.91 11.97
N ALA A 13 7.15 9.52 13.23
CA ALA A 13 8.50 9.32 13.77
C ALA A 13 9.26 8.21 13.02
N ARG A 14 8.59 7.10 12.70
CA ARG A 14 9.17 6.00 11.92
C ARG A 14 9.51 6.44 10.50
N ALA A 15 8.62 7.18 9.83
CA ALA A 15 8.90 7.74 8.51
C ALA A 15 10.15 8.65 8.55
N ALA A 16 10.24 9.55 9.52
CA ALA A 16 11.38 10.46 9.68
C ALA A 16 12.71 9.71 9.88
N GLN A 17 12.70 8.56 10.57
CA GLN A 17 13.88 7.70 10.75
C GLN A 17 14.33 7.03 9.44
N LEU A 18 13.39 6.69 8.55
CA LEU A 18 13.69 5.95 7.31
C LEU A 18 14.18 6.84 6.18
N VAL A 19 13.69 8.08 6.11
CA VAL A 19 13.93 9.00 4.99
C VAL A 19 15.41 9.14 4.60
N PRO A 20 16.37 9.32 5.53
CA PRO A 20 17.78 9.45 5.16
C PRO A 20 18.32 8.25 4.39
N ASP A 21 18.02 7.02 4.86
CA ASP A 21 18.49 5.79 4.24
C ASP A 21 17.85 5.57 2.86
N LEU A 22 16.56 5.91 2.73
CA LEU A 22 15.84 5.82 1.45
C LEU A 22 16.38 6.82 0.41
N ILE A 23 16.70 8.05 0.84
CA ILE A 23 17.35 9.03 -0.03
C ILE A 23 18.72 8.52 -0.47
N ALA A 24 19.52 7.97 0.45
CA ALA A 24 20.84 7.42 0.13
C ALA A 24 20.76 6.21 -0.83
N ALA A 25 19.71 5.39 -0.71
CA ALA A 25 19.47 4.24 -1.58
C ALA A 25 18.89 4.62 -2.95
N THR A 26 18.45 5.87 -3.16
CA THR A 26 17.84 6.32 -4.41
C THR A 26 18.89 6.91 -5.36
N PRO A 27 19.13 6.30 -6.53
CA PRO A 27 20.09 6.84 -7.49
C PRO A 27 19.65 8.21 -8.03
N PRO A 28 20.58 9.16 -8.24
CA PRO A 28 20.27 10.43 -8.88
C PRO A 28 19.67 10.23 -10.28
N ARG A 29 18.69 11.07 -10.63
CA ARG A 29 17.98 11.03 -11.93
C ARG A 29 17.27 9.69 -12.21
N SER A 30 16.99 8.91 -11.18
CA SER A 30 16.06 7.78 -11.28
C SER A 30 14.61 8.28 -11.13
N PHE A 31 13.65 7.41 -11.48
CA PHE A 31 12.24 7.66 -11.22
C PHE A 31 11.70 6.59 -10.25
N ILE A 32 12.35 6.51 -9.08
CA ILE A 32 11.96 5.60 -8.00
C ILE A 32 11.04 6.31 -7.02
N VAL A 33 9.97 5.63 -6.60
CA VAL A 33 9.10 6.06 -5.50
C VAL A 33 9.11 4.98 -4.43
N HIS A 34 9.45 5.34 -3.20
CA HIS A 34 9.30 4.47 -2.03
C HIS A 34 7.89 4.65 -1.46
N ASN A 35 7.02 3.66 -1.67
CA ASN A 35 5.70 3.62 -1.08
C ASN A 35 5.76 2.92 0.28
N ILE A 36 5.38 3.61 1.35
CA ILE A 36 5.46 3.10 2.72
C ILE A 36 4.10 3.19 3.36
N ASN A 37 3.61 2.07 3.89
CA ASN A 37 2.35 2.02 4.63
C ASN A 37 2.63 1.59 6.08
N PHE A 38 1.97 2.24 7.03
CA PHE A 38 2.06 1.94 8.45
C PHE A 38 0.76 1.26 8.91
N PRO A 39 0.84 0.14 9.67
CA PRO A 39 -0.35 -0.55 10.15
C PRO A 39 -1.05 0.25 11.26
N SER A 40 -2.32 -0.06 11.53
CA SER A 40 -3.05 0.47 12.67
C SER A 40 -3.46 -0.69 13.59
N PRO A 41 -2.99 -0.73 14.86
CA PRO A 41 -2.05 0.22 15.48
C PRO A 41 -0.61 0.05 14.97
N CYS A 42 0.18 1.14 15.04
CA CYS A 42 1.63 1.13 14.78
C CYS A 42 2.40 1.30 16.09
N ALA A 43 3.50 0.56 16.27
CA ALA A 43 4.42 0.66 17.38
C ALA A 43 5.82 1.13 16.92
N ALA A 44 6.65 1.59 17.86
CA ALA A 44 7.99 2.09 17.56
C ALA A 44 8.94 0.99 17.06
N ASP A 45 8.70 -0.26 17.45
CA ASP A 45 9.44 -1.46 17.06
C ASP A 45 8.74 -2.28 15.97
N THR A 46 7.63 -1.78 15.40
CA THR A 46 6.93 -2.46 14.31
C THR A 46 7.93 -2.79 13.19
N PRO A 47 8.06 -4.07 12.81
CA PRO A 47 9.00 -4.48 11.78
C PRO A 47 8.60 -3.95 10.41
N ILE A 48 9.62 -3.60 9.61
CA ILE A 48 9.45 -3.20 8.20
C ILE A 48 9.73 -4.40 7.31
N ARG A 49 8.96 -4.55 6.23
CA ARG A 49 9.14 -5.59 5.21
C ARG A 49 9.14 -5.00 3.82
N SER A 50 10.02 -5.54 2.97
CA SER A 50 9.96 -5.32 1.53
C SER A 50 8.71 -5.99 0.97
N THR A 51 7.95 -5.29 0.15
CA THR A 51 6.68 -5.76 -0.41
C THR A 51 6.54 -5.42 -1.88
N VAL A 52 5.60 -6.09 -2.55
CA VAL A 52 5.10 -5.70 -3.88
C VAL A 52 3.67 -5.16 -3.77
N PRO A 53 3.15 -4.40 -4.75
CA PRO A 53 1.75 -3.99 -4.76
C PRO A 53 0.81 -5.19 -4.83
N ALA A 54 -0.22 -5.21 -3.99
CA ALA A 54 -1.31 -6.17 -4.09
C ALA A 54 -2.08 -6.04 -5.42
N ARG A 55 -2.52 -7.17 -5.98
CA ARG A 55 -3.37 -7.25 -7.15
C ARG A 55 -4.83 -7.23 -6.72
N VAL A 56 -5.43 -6.05 -6.69
CA VAL A 56 -6.81 -5.89 -6.23
C VAL A 56 -7.76 -5.69 -7.42
N ILE A 57 -8.82 -6.50 -7.48
CA ILE A 57 -9.95 -6.30 -8.39
C ILE A 57 -11.10 -5.66 -7.63
N VAL A 58 -11.62 -4.54 -8.13
CA VAL A 58 -12.86 -3.95 -7.62
C VAL A 58 -14.01 -4.37 -8.56
N PRO A 59 -14.83 -5.38 -8.18
CA PRO A 59 -15.96 -5.79 -9.00
C PRO A 59 -17.04 -4.69 -9.02
N GLY A 60 -18.02 -4.82 -9.92
CA GLY A 60 -19.03 -3.80 -10.21
C GLY A 60 -19.55 -3.03 -9.00
N LEU A 61 -19.50 -1.70 -9.11
CA LEU A 61 -19.83 -0.70 -8.08
C LEU A 61 -21.31 -0.29 -8.07
N PHE A 62 -22.10 -0.82 -8.99
CA PHE A 62 -23.52 -0.52 -9.11
C PHE A 62 -24.32 -1.82 -9.13
N GLY A 63 -25.45 -1.82 -8.45
CA GLY A 63 -26.44 -2.87 -8.61
C GLY A 63 -27.10 -2.84 -10.00
N PRO A 64 -27.94 -3.84 -10.31
CA PRO A 64 -28.85 -3.77 -11.45
C PRO A 64 -29.67 -2.47 -11.45
N ALA A 65 -30.18 -2.07 -12.61
CA ALA A 65 -31.11 -0.94 -12.69
C ALA A 65 -32.43 -1.31 -12.00
N ASP A 66 -32.98 -0.37 -11.23
CA ASP A 66 -34.34 -0.40 -10.74
C ASP A 66 -35.33 -0.05 -11.87
N ASP A 67 -36.64 -0.22 -11.64
CA ASP A 67 -37.69 -0.01 -12.66
C ASP A 67 -37.73 1.43 -13.23
N ASP A 68 -37.21 2.41 -12.48
CA ASP A 68 -37.09 3.81 -12.88
C ASP A 68 -35.77 4.15 -13.60
N GLY A 69 -34.91 3.15 -13.82
CA GLY A 69 -33.60 3.29 -14.45
C GLY A 69 -32.51 3.78 -13.51
N SER A 70 -32.79 3.96 -12.21
CA SER A 70 -31.79 4.30 -11.22
C SER A 70 -30.93 3.09 -10.82
N HIS A 71 -29.73 3.35 -10.32
CA HIS A 71 -28.81 2.32 -9.82
C HIS A 71 -28.39 2.64 -8.40
N ARG A 72 -28.34 1.61 -7.54
CA ARG A 72 -27.75 1.73 -6.22
C ARG A 72 -26.23 1.57 -6.28
N PHE A 73 -25.51 2.52 -5.70
CA PHE A 73 -24.06 2.38 -5.47
C PHE A 73 -23.79 1.31 -4.41
N ILE A 74 -22.85 0.42 -4.70
CA ILE A 74 -22.39 -0.65 -3.83
C ILE A 74 -20.88 -0.46 -3.63
N PHE A 75 -20.51 0.07 -2.46
CA PHE A 75 -19.11 0.17 -2.07
C PHE A 75 -18.51 -1.23 -1.88
N LYS A 76 -17.35 -1.47 -2.47
CA LYS A 76 -16.57 -2.71 -2.30
C LYS A 76 -15.11 -2.34 -2.08
N LEU A 77 -14.50 -2.97 -1.08
CA LEU A 77 -13.08 -2.82 -0.75
C LEU A 77 -12.13 -3.41 -1.80
N GLY A 78 -12.68 -4.15 -2.77
CA GLY A 78 -11.94 -4.96 -3.73
C GLY A 78 -11.57 -6.34 -3.17
N GLU A 79 -11.30 -7.26 -4.07
CA GLU A 79 -10.81 -8.61 -3.81
C GLU A 79 -9.32 -8.65 -4.15
N ASP A 80 -8.49 -9.04 -3.17
CA ASP A 80 -7.07 -9.28 -3.39
C ASP A 80 -6.88 -10.67 -4.03
N ILE A 81 -6.39 -10.68 -5.27
CA ILE A 81 -6.12 -11.89 -6.06
C ILE A 81 -4.62 -12.16 -6.20
N SER A 82 -3.81 -11.60 -5.30
CA SER A 82 -2.36 -11.80 -5.30
C SER A 82 -2.00 -13.27 -5.03
N PRO A 83 -0.90 -13.77 -5.62
CA PRO A 83 -0.33 -15.04 -5.18
C PRO A 83 0.17 -14.94 -3.73
N VAL A 84 0.37 -16.09 -3.08
CA VAL A 84 0.87 -16.16 -1.69
C VAL A 84 2.25 -15.52 -1.54
N GLU A 85 3.10 -15.66 -2.57
CA GLU A 85 4.41 -15.03 -2.64
C GLU A 85 4.58 -14.34 -4.01
N PRO A 86 5.29 -13.19 -4.07
CA PRO A 86 5.94 -12.48 -2.96
C PRO A 86 4.96 -11.74 -2.03
N LEU A 87 5.38 -11.45 -0.79
CA LEU A 87 4.61 -10.67 0.19
C LEU A 87 4.09 -9.33 -0.38
N THR A 88 2.78 -9.11 -0.31
CA THR A 88 2.16 -7.86 -0.76
C THR A 88 2.11 -6.80 0.33
N ASP A 89 1.99 -5.55 -0.09
CA ASP A 89 1.78 -4.41 0.79
C ASP A 89 0.54 -4.57 1.68
N ARG A 90 -0.56 -5.03 1.09
CA ARG A 90 -1.80 -5.34 1.81
C ARG A 90 -1.62 -6.44 2.85
N ALA A 91 -1.03 -7.58 2.48
CA ALA A 91 -0.81 -8.71 3.39
C ALA A 91 0.14 -8.34 4.55
N ALA A 92 1.14 -7.50 4.29
CA ALA A 92 2.03 -6.98 5.33
C ALA A 92 1.27 -6.11 6.34
N ILE A 93 0.41 -5.20 5.88
CA ILE A 93 -0.40 -4.33 6.75
C ILE A 93 -1.41 -5.14 7.56
N GLU A 94 -2.10 -6.10 6.94
CA GLU A 94 -3.02 -7.02 7.61
C GLU A 94 -2.31 -7.86 8.69
N SER A 95 -1.01 -8.14 8.51
CA SER A 95 -0.16 -8.82 9.49
C SER A 95 0.44 -7.90 10.56
N GLY A 96 0.08 -6.61 10.57
CA GLY A 96 0.60 -5.63 11.53
C GLY A 96 2.05 -5.21 11.28
N LEU A 97 2.53 -5.30 10.04
CA LEU A 97 3.89 -4.94 9.63
C LEU A 97 3.87 -3.61 8.85
N ILE A 98 4.97 -2.86 8.88
CA ILE A 98 5.18 -1.73 7.97
C ILE A 98 5.54 -2.30 6.59
N SER A 99 4.77 -1.92 5.58
CA SER A 99 5.04 -2.26 4.18
C SER A 99 5.95 -1.21 3.56
N HIS A 100 6.96 -1.67 2.82
CA HIS A 100 7.82 -0.83 1.99
C HIS A 100 7.91 -1.43 0.59
N THR A 101 7.24 -0.78 -0.36
CA THR A 101 7.28 -1.15 -1.78
C THR A 101 8.12 -0.13 -2.55
N VAL A 102 9.11 -0.61 -3.30
CA VAL A 102 9.90 0.23 -4.22
C VAL A 102 9.25 0.20 -5.59
N LEU A 103 8.72 1.34 -6.05
CA LEU A 103 8.09 1.47 -7.35
C LEU A 103 9.09 2.08 -8.33
N ASN A 104 9.45 1.34 -9.37
CA ASN A 104 10.28 1.87 -10.44
C ASN A 104 9.43 2.36 -11.62
N TYR A 105 9.21 3.67 -11.70
CA TYR A 105 8.37 4.27 -12.73
C TYR A 105 9.00 4.22 -14.13
N THR A 106 10.31 3.95 -14.26
CA THR A 106 10.92 3.76 -15.59
C THR A 106 10.52 2.43 -16.23
N ALA A 107 10.00 1.48 -15.44
CA ALA A 107 9.58 0.16 -15.91
C ALA A 107 8.07 0.08 -16.19
N LEU A 108 7.29 1.12 -15.85
CA LEU A 108 5.86 1.15 -16.14
C LEU A 108 5.60 1.11 -17.65
N GLY A 109 4.73 0.20 -18.07
CA GLY A 109 4.42 -0.03 -19.49
C GLY A 109 5.46 -0.85 -20.24
N THR A 110 6.51 -1.35 -19.57
CA THR A 110 7.46 -2.31 -20.14
C THR A 110 7.11 -3.74 -19.70
N ASN A 111 7.53 -4.75 -20.46
CA ASN A 111 7.36 -6.16 -20.08
C ASN A 111 8.28 -6.60 -18.91
N GLY A 112 9.03 -5.69 -18.29
CA GLY A 112 9.85 -5.97 -17.11
C GLY A 112 9.04 -5.89 -15.81
N SER A 113 9.55 -6.51 -14.74
CA SER A 113 8.94 -6.35 -13.41
C SER A 113 9.13 -4.90 -12.95
N ALA A 114 8.03 -4.18 -12.76
CA ALA A 114 8.04 -2.81 -12.22
C ALA A 114 8.19 -2.75 -10.68
N PHE A 115 8.18 -3.93 -10.05
CA PHE A 115 8.11 -4.17 -8.61
C PHE A 115 8.99 -5.36 -8.22
#